data_AF-A0AAD9UUH0-F1
#
_entry.id   AF-A0AAD9UUH0-F1
#
_cell.length_a   1.000
_cell.length_b   1.000
_cell.length_c   1.000
_cell.angle_alpha   90.00
_cell.angle_beta   90.00
_cell.angle_gamma   90.00
#
_symmetry.space_group_name_H-M   'P 1'
#
loop_
_entity.id
_entity.type
_entity.pdbx_description
1 polymer ?
#
loop_
_entity_poly.entity_id
_entity_poly.type
_entity_poly.pdbx_seq_one_letter_code
_entity_poly.pdbx_strand_id
1 'polypeptide(L)'
;MMVKNAYMKLYFVLMIFSWKNYLYEAIDVSAKNSLVWGPGLDARVTLPARYFFVQSVDRGHKNVTESPGEDAFHVRISTSSSARVRAWVQKLDRHDGSFIVRYRMFESYPDLTIEILHEGKHVAKSPYTLQGGVYHETCFCPESNTEIWEKAMKCPLQIPQIMKDLAPFGNIHLKELAKEAVKRFGTNHALCHYSVINNKVYRKTYGQHVGFAMFMDNLLLSLARKVVLPDMEFFVNLGDWPLVKQNSKPIPILSWCGSDDTLDIVMPTYDLTESTLETMGRVSLDMLSVQSNTGPKWDDKISKALWRGRDSREERLNLVMLARKKPQLYDAALTNFFFFKYDESKYGPKAEHMSFFDFFKWKYQINIDGTVAAYRFPYLLAGDALVLKQQSPYYEHFYKDLQGWHHYIPFKRDLSDLEEKLKWAMANDEKAQQIAKAAQEYTRNNLLSEHVFCYHWILFKEYAKRQDTQPVTHPGMELIKQPDDSDSKCRCLKKVRDEL
;
A
#
# COMPACT_ATOMS: atom_id res chain seq x y z
N MET A 1 60.42 -5.59 47.21
CA MET A 1 60.93 -5.50 45.82
C MET A 1 60.25 -6.61 45.02
N MET A 2 59.71 -6.28 43.85
CA MET A 2 58.99 -7.16 42.92
C MET A 2 57.62 -7.68 43.39
N VAL A 3 56.58 -7.17 42.69
CA VAL A 3 55.22 -7.70 42.43
C VAL A 3 54.22 -6.55 42.61
N LYS A 4 54.31 -5.55 41.74
CA LYS A 4 53.23 -4.56 41.52
C LYS A 4 53.30 -3.84 40.17
N ASN A 5 54.11 -4.33 39.22
CA ASN A 5 54.39 -3.64 37.96
C ASN A 5 54.11 -4.48 36.69
N ALA A 6 53.36 -5.58 36.81
CA ALA A 6 52.96 -6.40 35.67
C ALA A 6 51.50 -6.21 35.24
N TYR A 7 50.61 -5.78 36.14
CA TYR A 7 49.17 -5.66 35.84
C TYR A 7 48.77 -4.35 35.13
N MET A 8 49.61 -3.30 35.19
CA MET A 8 49.28 -2.00 34.59
C MET A 8 49.68 -1.89 33.12
N LYS A 9 50.60 -2.75 32.63
CA LYS A 9 50.96 -2.82 31.21
C LYS A 9 50.00 -3.68 30.38
N LEU A 10 49.25 -4.59 31.00
CA LEU A 10 48.28 -5.43 30.28
C LEU A 10 47.00 -4.67 29.93
N TYR A 11 46.58 -3.70 30.76
CA TYR A 11 45.43 -2.84 30.46
C TYR A 11 45.70 -1.84 29.34
N PHE A 12 46.93 -1.35 29.20
CA PHE A 12 47.28 -0.42 28.12
C PHE A 12 47.43 -1.13 26.77
N VAL A 13 47.90 -2.38 26.75
CA VAL A 13 47.97 -3.18 25.51
C VAL A 13 46.58 -3.70 25.09
N LEU A 14 45.68 -3.99 26.05
CA LEU A 14 44.29 -4.35 25.74
C LEU A 14 43.42 -3.16 25.31
N MET A 15 43.72 -1.93 25.76
CA MET A 15 43.08 -0.74 25.19
C MET A 15 43.58 -0.40 23.78
N ILE A 16 44.84 -0.70 23.45
CA ILE A 16 45.38 -0.46 22.10
C ILE A 16 44.99 -1.57 21.11
N PHE A 17 44.70 -2.79 21.58
CA PHE A 17 44.16 -3.88 20.73
C PHE A 17 42.62 -4.00 20.71
N SER A 18 41.90 -3.24 21.55
CA SER A 18 40.45 -3.03 21.43
C SER A 18 40.10 -1.86 20.50
N TRP A 19 41.10 -1.18 19.96
CA TRP A 19 40.99 -0.23 18.85
C TRP A 19 41.44 -0.86 17.53
N LYS A 20 41.15 -2.16 17.32
CA LYS A 20 40.88 -2.64 15.95
C LYS A 20 39.53 -2.07 15.54
N ASN A 21 39.58 -0.81 15.12
CA ASN A 21 38.80 -0.25 14.03
C ASN A 21 37.65 -1.15 13.56
N TYR A 22 36.48 -1.01 14.18
CA TYR A 22 35.28 -0.85 13.38
C TYR A 22 35.31 0.58 12.81
N LEU A 23 36.33 0.86 12.00
CA LEU A 23 36.16 1.81 10.91
C LEU A 23 35.23 1.07 9.97
N TYR A 24 33.91 1.22 10.16
CA TYR A 24 33.05 1.17 8.99
C TYR A 24 33.67 2.21 8.05
N GLU A 25 34.28 1.77 6.95
CA GLU A 25 34.60 2.68 5.86
C GLU A 25 33.30 3.40 5.57
N ALA A 26 33.29 4.72 5.83
CA ALA A 26 32.14 5.53 5.50
C ALA A 26 31.88 5.32 4.01
N ILE A 27 30.71 4.79 3.68
CA ILE A 27 30.34 4.54 2.29
C ILE A 27 30.45 5.87 1.55
N ASP A 28 31.35 5.96 0.56
CA ASP A 28 31.62 7.19 -0.19
C ASP A 28 30.47 7.47 -1.16
N VAL A 29 29.44 8.14 -0.65
CA VAL A 29 28.27 8.57 -1.43
C VAL A 29 28.61 9.83 -2.21
N SER A 30 28.42 9.77 -3.53
CA SER A 30 28.52 10.93 -4.41
C SER A 30 27.18 11.64 -4.50
N ALA A 31 27.07 12.81 -3.86
CA ALA A 31 25.87 13.66 -3.95
C ALA A 31 25.47 13.95 -5.41
N LYS A 32 26.45 14.25 -6.26
CA LYS A 32 26.23 14.56 -7.68
C LYS A 32 25.72 13.36 -8.48
N ASN A 33 26.26 12.16 -8.23
CA ASN A 33 25.92 10.96 -9.02
C ASN A 33 24.65 10.25 -8.49
N SER A 34 24.29 10.49 -7.24
CA SER A 34 23.08 9.95 -6.64
C SER A 34 21.83 10.36 -7.42
N LEU A 35 20.78 9.56 -7.35
CA LEU A 35 19.57 9.73 -8.15
C LEU A 35 18.40 10.12 -7.26
N VAL A 36 17.51 10.97 -7.76
CA VAL A 36 16.27 11.35 -7.07
C VAL A 36 15.12 11.37 -8.07
N TRP A 37 14.03 10.68 -7.74
CA TRP A 37 12.83 10.60 -8.58
C TRP A 37 11.59 10.29 -7.74
N GLY A 38 10.41 10.65 -8.23
CA GLY A 38 9.15 10.25 -7.60
C GLY A 38 8.04 11.28 -7.79
N PRO A 39 6.78 10.89 -7.52
CA PRO A 39 5.61 11.74 -7.75
C PRO A 39 5.61 13.01 -6.88
N GLY A 40 6.23 12.97 -5.71
CA GLY A 40 6.34 14.10 -4.79
C GLY A 40 7.20 15.25 -5.31
N LEU A 41 7.92 15.09 -6.42
CA LEU A 41 8.68 16.19 -7.05
C LEU A 41 7.89 16.91 -8.15
N ASP A 42 6.63 16.54 -8.39
CA ASP A 42 5.75 17.18 -9.38
C ASP A 42 4.63 17.96 -8.66
N ALA A 43 4.55 19.26 -8.92
CA ALA A 43 3.52 20.14 -8.35
C ALA A 43 2.09 19.69 -8.70
N ARG A 44 1.91 19.07 -9.88
CA ARG A 44 0.60 18.68 -10.43
C ARG A 44 0.03 17.43 -9.77
N VAL A 45 0.89 16.59 -9.19
CA VAL A 45 0.46 15.43 -8.42
C VAL A 45 -0.07 15.90 -7.08
N THR A 46 -1.21 15.38 -6.63
CA THR A 46 -1.75 15.63 -5.28
C THR A 46 -2.01 14.29 -4.61
N LEU A 47 -1.25 13.99 -3.57
CA LEU A 47 -1.36 12.78 -2.76
C LEU A 47 -1.50 13.16 -1.27
N PRO A 48 -2.16 12.33 -0.45
CA PRO A 48 -2.26 12.55 0.99
C PRO A 48 -0.90 12.73 1.66
N ALA A 49 0.04 11.83 1.35
CA ALA A 49 1.46 12.01 1.59
C ALA A 49 2.19 11.97 0.25
N ARG A 50 2.96 13.02 -0.03
CA ARG A 50 3.84 13.09 -1.20
C ARG A 50 5.14 12.36 -0.89
N TYR A 51 5.75 11.75 -1.88
CA TYR A 51 7.00 11.03 -1.65
C TYR A 51 7.89 10.96 -2.89
N PHE A 52 9.18 10.75 -2.66
CA PHE A 52 10.18 10.51 -3.68
C PHE A 52 11.28 9.60 -3.13
N PHE A 53 12.04 9.00 -4.04
CA PHE A 53 13.16 8.12 -3.72
C PHE A 53 14.48 8.85 -3.90
N VAL A 54 15.47 8.46 -3.09
CA VAL A 54 16.87 8.82 -3.26
C VAL A 54 17.67 7.53 -3.36
N GLN A 55 18.38 7.31 -4.46
CA GLN A 55 19.34 6.22 -4.59
C GLN A 55 20.74 6.78 -4.40
N SER A 56 21.45 6.28 -3.39
CA SER A 56 22.85 6.63 -3.18
C SER A 56 23.70 5.96 -4.25
N VAL A 57 24.62 6.73 -4.84
CA VAL A 57 25.54 6.27 -5.88
C VAL A 57 26.95 6.68 -5.51
N ASP A 58 27.92 5.81 -5.68
CA ASP A 58 29.33 6.08 -5.39
C ASP A 58 30.01 6.96 -6.47
N ARG A 59 31.28 7.30 -6.27
CA ARG A 59 32.07 8.04 -7.27
C ARG A 59 32.36 7.23 -8.54
N GLY A 60 32.27 5.90 -8.46
CA GLY A 60 32.39 4.96 -9.57
C GLY A 60 31.11 4.77 -10.38
N HIS A 61 30.03 5.52 -10.10
CA HIS A 61 28.71 5.41 -10.72
C HIS A 61 28.02 4.06 -10.46
N LYS A 62 28.32 3.40 -9.35
CA LYS A 62 27.62 2.20 -8.90
C LYS A 62 26.61 2.55 -7.83
N ASN A 63 25.44 1.92 -7.89
CA ASN A 63 24.46 2.01 -6.81
C ASN A 63 25.08 1.44 -5.54
N VAL A 64 25.01 2.21 -4.47
CA VAL A 64 25.27 1.70 -3.13
C VAL A 64 24.17 0.71 -2.79
N THR A 65 24.54 -0.44 -2.23
CA THR A 65 23.61 -1.54 -1.88
C THR A 65 23.46 -1.74 -0.38
N GLU A 66 24.05 -0.87 0.44
CA GLU A 66 23.94 -0.87 1.90
C GLU A 66 23.60 0.53 2.40
N SER A 67 23.02 0.64 3.59
CA SER A 67 22.72 1.95 4.18
C SER A 67 24.00 2.78 4.38
N PRO A 68 24.09 4.01 3.82
CA PRO A 68 25.11 4.98 4.20
C PRO A 68 24.81 5.69 5.54
N GLY A 69 23.78 5.25 6.27
CA GLY A 69 23.31 5.83 7.53
C GLY A 69 22.04 6.67 7.37
N GLU A 70 21.19 6.70 8.41
CA GLU A 70 19.91 7.41 8.41
C GLU A 70 20.03 8.93 8.17
N ASP A 71 21.20 9.49 8.50
CA ASP A 71 21.52 10.92 8.34
C ASP A 71 22.26 11.24 7.04
N ALA A 72 22.40 10.27 6.12
CA ALA A 72 23.09 10.48 4.85
C ALA A 72 22.49 11.63 4.04
N PHE A 73 21.17 11.85 4.11
CA PHE A 73 20.50 12.92 3.38
C PHE A 73 19.77 13.88 4.32
N HIS A 74 19.94 15.18 4.08
CA HIS A 74 19.21 16.24 4.77
C HIS A 74 18.20 16.84 3.80
N VAL A 75 16.91 16.86 4.19
CA VAL A 75 15.83 17.36 3.34
C VAL A 75 15.22 18.61 3.97
N ARG A 76 15.16 19.70 3.19
CA ARG A 76 14.51 20.95 3.59
C ARG A 76 13.45 21.32 2.55
N ILE A 77 12.25 21.64 3.02
CA ILE A 77 11.16 22.14 2.18
C ILE A 77 10.88 23.60 2.56
N SER A 78 10.93 24.49 1.58
CA SER A 78 10.67 25.93 1.72
C SER A 78 9.68 26.42 0.66
N THR A 79 9.20 27.65 0.78
CA THR A 79 8.31 28.32 -0.18
C THR A 79 8.68 29.80 -0.25
N SER A 80 8.43 30.44 -1.39
CA SER A 80 8.60 31.89 -1.52
C SER A 80 7.54 32.70 -0.74
N SER A 81 6.41 32.07 -0.41
CA SER A 81 5.21 32.74 0.08
C SER A 81 5.12 32.92 1.60
N SER A 82 5.97 32.25 2.37
CA SER A 82 5.94 32.29 3.83
C SER A 82 7.32 31.94 4.42
N ALA A 83 7.53 32.29 5.69
CA ALA A 83 8.76 31.96 6.40
C ALA A 83 8.90 30.46 6.71
N ARG A 84 7.80 29.69 6.71
CA ARG A 84 7.79 28.27 7.06
C ARG A 84 6.72 27.50 6.30
N VAL A 85 7.10 26.32 5.82
CA VAL A 85 6.18 25.30 5.30
C VAL A 85 5.66 24.44 6.46
N ARG A 86 4.35 24.37 6.63
CA ARG A 86 3.68 23.43 7.53
C ARG A 86 3.57 22.07 6.85
N ALA A 87 4.65 21.31 6.93
CA ALA A 87 4.70 19.92 6.50
C ALA A 87 5.42 19.06 7.53
N TRP A 88 4.97 17.82 7.65
CA TRP A 88 5.72 16.78 8.34
C TRP A 88 6.54 16.02 7.30
N VAL A 89 7.86 15.94 7.50
CA VAL A 89 8.79 15.24 6.60
C VAL A 89 9.38 14.06 7.33
N GLN A 90 9.45 12.91 6.66
CA GLN A 90 10.16 11.71 7.12
C GLN A 90 11.08 11.20 6.03
N LYS A 91 12.29 10.79 6.44
CA LYS A 91 13.22 10.02 5.61
C LYS A 91 13.17 8.59 6.13
N LEU A 92 13.02 7.64 5.23
CA LEU A 92 12.95 6.23 5.53
C LEU A 92 14.13 5.56 4.83
N ASP A 93 15.09 5.07 5.62
CA ASP A 93 16.20 4.26 5.10
C ASP A 93 15.69 2.85 4.79
N ARG A 94 15.93 2.37 3.57
CA ARG A 94 15.52 1.02 3.16
C ARG A 94 16.62 -0.04 3.40
N HIS A 95 17.76 0.39 3.92
CA HIS A 95 18.93 -0.41 4.23
C HIS A 95 19.61 -1.07 3.03
N ASP A 96 19.23 -0.69 1.81
CA ASP A 96 19.78 -1.16 0.54
C ASP A 96 20.45 -0.03 -0.27
N GLY A 97 20.86 1.04 0.41
CA GLY A 97 21.48 2.23 -0.18
C GLY A 97 20.48 3.21 -0.80
N SER A 98 19.18 2.92 -0.71
CA SER A 98 18.12 3.82 -1.13
C SER A 98 17.26 4.29 0.04
N PHE A 99 16.63 5.44 -0.15
CA PHE A 99 15.77 6.11 0.84
C PHE A 99 14.44 6.47 0.21
N ILE A 100 13.39 6.46 1.02
CA ILE A 100 12.11 7.08 0.71
C ILE A 100 12.02 8.36 1.52
N VAL A 101 11.87 9.49 0.86
CA VAL A 101 11.50 10.74 1.51
C VAL A 101 10.02 10.94 1.28
N ARG A 102 9.26 11.06 2.36
CA ARG A 102 7.82 11.34 2.31
C ARG A 102 7.47 12.56 3.15
N TYR A 103 6.47 13.30 2.71
CA TYR A 103 6.02 14.47 3.41
C TYR A 103 4.52 14.68 3.26
N ARG A 104 3.88 15.07 4.36
CA ARG A 104 2.46 15.44 4.43
C ARG A 104 2.35 16.93 4.67
N MET A 105 1.65 17.62 3.79
CA MET A 105 1.39 19.05 3.90
C MET A 105 0.09 19.30 4.67
N PHE A 106 0.06 20.37 5.46
CA PHE A 106 -1.13 20.81 6.20
C PHE A 106 -1.70 22.13 5.68
N GLU A 107 -1.11 22.69 4.63
CA GLU A 107 -1.60 23.89 3.92
C GLU A 107 -1.17 23.80 2.45
N SER A 108 -1.83 24.56 1.55
CA SER A 108 -1.43 24.67 0.15
C SER A 108 -0.47 25.85 -0.06
N TYR A 109 0.48 25.70 -0.98
CA TYR A 109 1.48 26.73 -1.30
C TYR A 109 1.48 27.04 -2.80
N PRO A 110 1.75 28.29 -3.22
CA PRO A 110 1.91 28.63 -4.64
C PRO A 110 3.11 27.91 -5.28
N ASP A 111 4.16 27.73 -4.50
CA ASP A 111 5.40 27.06 -4.87
C ASP A 111 6.01 26.34 -3.67
N LEU A 112 6.81 25.31 -3.94
CA LEU A 112 7.72 24.70 -2.97
C LEU A 112 9.11 24.56 -3.58
N THR A 113 10.14 24.67 -2.74
CA THR A 113 11.51 24.28 -3.07
C THR A 113 11.96 23.17 -2.14
N ILE A 114 12.33 22.03 -2.71
CA ILE A 114 12.82 20.85 -2.00
C ILE A 114 14.33 20.74 -2.19
N GLU A 115 15.07 21.01 -1.12
CA GLU A 115 16.51 20.84 -1.03
C GLU A 115 16.84 19.49 -0.42
N ILE A 116 17.78 18.78 -1.04
CA ILE A 116 18.30 17.49 -0.62
C ILE A 116 19.81 17.64 -0.62
N LEU A 117 20.42 17.54 0.56
CA LEU A 117 21.84 17.73 0.77
C LEU A 117 22.48 16.45 1.32
N HIS A 118 23.67 16.12 0.81
CA HIS A 118 24.58 15.14 1.41
C HIS A 118 25.91 15.86 1.66
N GLU A 119 26.36 15.88 2.91
CA GLU A 119 27.56 16.63 3.35
C GLU A 119 27.57 18.10 2.86
N GLY A 120 26.42 18.77 2.92
CA GLY A 120 26.25 20.16 2.49
C GLY A 120 26.22 20.37 0.97
N LYS A 121 26.33 19.31 0.15
CA LYS A 121 26.26 19.39 -1.32
C LYS A 121 24.90 18.94 -1.82
N HIS A 122 24.39 19.61 -2.85
CA HIS A 122 23.14 19.22 -3.50
C HIS A 122 23.21 17.83 -4.11
N VAL A 123 22.18 17.04 -3.83
CA VAL A 123 22.01 15.69 -4.36
C VAL A 123 21.30 15.76 -5.71
N ALA A 124 21.84 15.08 -6.72
CA ALA A 124 21.30 15.06 -8.07
C ALA A 124 21.03 16.47 -8.63
N LYS A 125 19.76 16.79 -8.92
CA LYS A 125 19.31 18.08 -9.46
C LYS A 125 18.78 19.02 -8.38
N SER A 126 18.98 18.70 -7.10
CA SER A 126 18.54 19.58 -6.01
C SER A 126 19.16 20.98 -6.14
N PRO A 127 18.42 22.06 -5.83
CA PRO A 127 17.02 22.09 -5.38
C PRO A 127 15.98 21.75 -6.47
N TYR A 128 14.89 21.10 -6.06
CA TYR A 128 13.72 20.85 -6.92
C TYR A 128 12.65 21.91 -6.65
N THR A 129 12.26 22.65 -7.68
CA THR A 129 11.24 23.71 -7.56
C THR A 129 9.91 23.27 -8.16
N LEU A 130 8.86 23.29 -7.34
CA LEU A 130 7.49 22.95 -7.68
C LEU A 130 6.71 24.26 -7.81
N GLN A 131 6.09 24.52 -8.96
CA GLN A 131 5.40 25.77 -9.28
C GLN A 131 3.96 25.49 -9.75
N GLY A 132 3.09 26.50 -9.67
CA GLY A 132 1.71 26.41 -10.20
C GLY A 132 0.67 25.94 -9.18
N GLY A 133 0.98 26.01 -7.90
CA GLY A 133 0.12 25.56 -6.80
C GLY A 133 0.41 24.10 -6.42
N VAL A 134 0.88 23.93 -5.19
CA VAL A 134 1.09 22.63 -4.54
C VAL A 134 0.04 22.47 -3.47
N TYR A 135 -0.91 21.57 -3.72
CA TYR A 135 -2.09 21.40 -2.87
C TYR A 135 -1.89 20.30 -1.83
N HIS A 136 -2.41 20.54 -0.63
CA HIS A 136 -2.55 19.54 0.43
C HIS A 136 -3.85 18.74 0.27
N GLU A 137 -4.00 17.64 1.02
CA GLU A 137 -5.04 16.62 0.82
C GLU A 137 -6.48 17.13 0.87
N THR A 138 -6.77 18.05 1.79
CA THR A 138 -8.12 18.58 2.06
C THR A 138 -8.48 19.77 1.17
N CYS A 139 -7.53 20.27 0.38
CA CYS A 139 -7.78 21.38 -0.53
C CYS A 139 -8.71 20.96 -1.69
N PHE A 140 -9.88 21.59 -1.79
CA PHE A 140 -10.83 21.36 -2.87
C PHE A 140 -10.45 22.18 -4.11
N CYS A 141 -9.56 21.64 -4.94
CA CYS A 141 -9.13 22.24 -6.21
C CYS A 141 -9.07 21.19 -7.34
N PRO A 142 -10.23 20.62 -7.73
CA PRO A 142 -10.26 19.58 -8.74
C PRO A 142 -9.72 20.06 -10.08
N GLU A 143 -8.96 19.22 -10.74
CA GLU A 143 -8.60 19.39 -12.15
C GLU A 143 -9.81 19.12 -13.03
N SER A 144 -10.24 20.11 -13.82
CA SER A 144 -11.34 19.95 -14.78
C SER A 144 -10.90 19.23 -16.05
N ASN A 145 -9.66 19.42 -16.49
CA ASN A 145 -9.10 18.65 -17.60
C ASN A 145 -8.49 17.34 -17.07
N THR A 146 -9.29 16.29 -17.08
CA THR A 146 -8.93 14.98 -16.54
C THR A 146 -7.67 14.39 -17.17
N GLU A 147 -7.37 14.67 -18.45
CA GLU A 147 -6.15 14.20 -19.13
C GLU A 147 -4.88 14.81 -18.51
N ILE A 148 -4.95 16.05 -18.03
CA ILE A 148 -3.83 16.69 -17.33
C ILE A 148 -3.56 15.98 -16.00
N TRP A 149 -4.62 15.65 -15.26
CA TRP A 149 -4.50 14.91 -14.00
C TRP A 149 -3.95 13.50 -14.22
N GLU A 150 -4.50 12.76 -15.20
CA GLU A 150 -4.03 11.42 -15.57
C GLU A 150 -2.55 11.41 -15.93
N LYS A 151 -2.11 12.37 -16.75
CA LYS A 151 -0.70 12.51 -17.15
C LYS A 151 0.21 12.85 -15.98
N ALA A 152 -0.24 13.71 -15.06
CA ALA A 152 0.53 14.06 -13.87
C ALA A 152 0.71 12.86 -12.93
N MET A 153 -0.38 12.13 -12.68
CA MET A 153 -0.41 10.92 -11.86
C MET A 153 0.24 9.70 -12.56
N LYS A 154 0.57 9.84 -13.85
CA LYS A 154 1.09 8.76 -14.70
C LYS A 154 0.17 7.54 -14.72
N CYS A 155 -1.14 7.78 -14.74
CA CYS A 155 -2.10 6.69 -14.81
C CYS A 155 -1.94 5.91 -16.12
N PRO A 156 -2.04 4.56 -16.08
CA PRO A 156 -2.04 3.77 -17.30
C PRO A 156 -3.29 4.10 -18.13
N LEU A 157 -3.20 3.94 -19.45
CA LEU A 157 -4.35 4.19 -20.34
C LEU A 157 -5.51 3.22 -20.05
N GLN A 158 -5.17 1.97 -19.74
CA GLN A 158 -6.11 0.91 -19.40
C GLN A 158 -5.47 -0.02 -18.36
N ILE A 159 -6.31 -0.65 -17.54
CA ILE A 159 -5.88 -1.68 -16.59
C ILE A 159 -6.56 -3.00 -16.98
N PRO A 160 -5.79 -4.07 -17.31
CA PRO A 160 -6.36 -5.33 -17.78
C PRO A 160 -7.42 -5.94 -16.87
N GLN A 161 -7.21 -5.90 -15.55
CA GLN A 161 -8.18 -6.39 -14.56
C GLN A 161 -9.52 -5.65 -14.67
N ILE A 162 -9.51 -4.31 -14.72
CA ILE A 162 -10.73 -3.49 -14.88
C ILE A 162 -11.45 -3.84 -16.18
N MET A 163 -10.71 -3.94 -17.30
CA MET A 163 -11.33 -4.23 -18.60
C MET A 163 -11.96 -5.62 -18.63
N LYS A 164 -11.32 -6.61 -18.00
CA LYS A 164 -11.86 -7.96 -17.86
C LYS A 164 -13.13 -7.97 -17.02
N ASP A 165 -13.11 -7.30 -15.87
CA ASP A 165 -14.24 -7.27 -14.94
C ASP A 165 -15.43 -6.49 -15.52
N LEU A 166 -15.18 -5.47 -16.34
CA LEU A 166 -16.22 -4.69 -17.01
C LEU A 166 -16.74 -5.33 -18.30
N ALA A 167 -16.07 -6.34 -18.85
CA ALA A 167 -16.45 -6.98 -20.11
C ALA A 167 -17.88 -7.55 -20.14
N PRO A 168 -18.42 -8.14 -19.06
CA PRO A 168 -19.81 -8.60 -19.01
C PRO A 168 -20.86 -7.48 -19.04
N PHE A 169 -20.45 -6.22 -18.83
CA PHE A 169 -21.34 -5.08 -18.58
C PHE A 169 -21.21 -4.03 -19.70
N GLY A 170 -21.55 -4.43 -20.93
CA GLY A 170 -21.44 -3.54 -22.10
C GLY A 170 -22.36 -2.31 -22.06
N ASN A 171 -23.55 -2.47 -21.45
CA ASN A 171 -24.49 -1.37 -21.20
C ASN A 171 -25.17 -1.57 -19.83
N ILE A 172 -25.22 -0.50 -19.02
CA ILE A 172 -25.70 -0.49 -17.64
C ILE A 172 -26.95 0.37 -17.57
N HIS A 173 -28.10 -0.29 -17.54
CA HIS A 173 -29.41 0.33 -17.34
C HIS A 173 -29.63 0.71 -15.88
N LEU A 174 -29.40 1.99 -15.50
CA LEU A 174 -29.36 2.41 -14.09
C LEU A 174 -30.64 2.10 -13.31
N LYS A 175 -31.81 2.31 -13.91
CA LYS A 175 -33.10 1.96 -13.27
C LYS A 175 -33.22 0.48 -12.95
N GLU A 176 -32.72 -0.39 -13.84
CA GLU A 176 -32.70 -1.83 -13.60
C GLU A 176 -31.65 -2.20 -12.56
N LEU A 177 -30.46 -1.60 -12.62
CA LEU A 177 -29.39 -1.78 -11.63
C LEU A 177 -29.89 -1.45 -10.22
N ALA A 178 -30.46 -0.26 -10.02
CA ALA A 178 -30.97 0.19 -8.72
C ALA A 178 -32.05 -0.74 -8.16
N LYS A 179 -32.92 -1.27 -9.02
CA LYS A 179 -33.96 -2.21 -8.62
C LYS A 179 -33.39 -3.59 -8.28
N GLU A 180 -32.57 -4.15 -9.16
CA GLU A 180 -32.11 -5.53 -9.06
C GLU A 180 -31.03 -5.72 -7.99
N ALA A 181 -30.11 -4.76 -7.82
CA ALA A 181 -29.08 -4.82 -6.78
C ALA A 181 -29.71 -4.83 -5.39
N VAL A 182 -30.68 -3.94 -5.14
CA VAL A 182 -31.40 -3.88 -3.86
C VAL A 182 -32.24 -5.14 -3.65
N LYS A 183 -32.95 -5.61 -4.68
CA LYS A 183 -33.75 -6.83 -4.59
C LYS A 183 -32.90 -8.06 -4.25
N ARG A 184 -31.74 -8.21 -4.88
CA ARG A 184 -30.85 -9.37 -4.67
C ARG A 184 -30.08 -9.31 -3.36
N PHE A 185 -29.61 -8.13 -2.97
CA PHE A 185 -28.57 -8.01 -1.95
C PHE A 185 -28.92 -7.05 -0.81
N GLY A 186 -29.87 -6.14 -0.99
CA GLY A 186 -30.15 -5.05 -0.06
C GLY A 186 -30.72 -5.45 1.31
N THR A 187 -31.17 -6.69 1.50
CA THR A 187 -31.66 -7.17 2.80
C THR A 187 -30.57 -7.91 3.59
N ASN A 188 -29.82 -8.79 2.92
CA ASN A 188 -28.95 -9.78 3.57
C ASN A 188 -27.44 -9.47 3.44
N HIS A 189 -27.07 -8.43 2.72
CA HIS A 189 -25.68 -8.03 2.51
C HIS A 189 -25.49 -6.56 2.83
N ALA A 190 -24.29 -6.21 3.28
CA ALA A 190 -23.88 -4.81 3.45
C ALA A 190 -23.64 -4.21 2.07
N LEU A 191 -24.55 -3.37 1.61
CA LEU A 191 -24.54 -2.84 0.24
C LEU A 191 -24.68 -1.32 0.26
N CYS A 192 -23.97 -0.65 -0.63
CA CYS A 192 -23.97 0.79 -0.72
C CYS A 192 -24.26 1.25 -2.14
N HIS A 193 -25.25 2.11 -2.31
CA HIS A 193 -25.62 2.73 -3.57
C HIS A 193 -25.07 4.16 -3.61
N TYR A 194 -24.21 4.46 -4.58
CA TYR A 194 -23.64 5.78 -4.79
C TYR A 194 -24.17 6.42 -6.06
N SER A 195 -24.41 7.73 -6.00
CA SER A 195 -24.54 8.60 -7.17
C SER A 195 -23.51 9.71 -7.07
N VAL A 196 -22.66 9.86 -8.08
CA VAL A 196 -21.77 11.02 -8.25
C VAL A 196 -22.39 11.91 -9.32
N ILE A 197 -22.72 13.14 -8.95
CA ILE A 197 -23.40 14.10 -9.83
C ILE A 197 -22.79 15.47 -9.61
N ASN A 198 -22.31 16.11 -10.67
CA ASN A 198 -21.63 17.41 -10.63
C ASN A 198 -20.51 17.44 -9.57
N ASN A 199 -19.68 16.39 -9.57
CA ASN A 199 -18.57 16.20 -8.63
C ASN A 199 -18.99 16.16 -7.13
N LYS A 200 -20.28 15.90 -6.83
CA LYS A 200 -20.81 15.69 -5.48
C LYS A 200 -21.19 14.24 -5.30
N VAL A 201 -20.94 13.71 -4.10
CA VAL A 201 -21.15 12.30 -3.77
C VAL A 201 -22.41 12.15 -2.93
N TYR A 202 -23.33 11.32 -3.42
CA TYR A 202 -24.57 10.95 -2.74
C TYR A 202 -24.57 9.46 -2.47
N ARG A 203 -25.15 9.06 -1.34
CA ARG A 203 -25.10 7.67 -0.89
C ARG A 203 -26.39 7.21 -0.25
N LYS A 204 -26.75 5.93 -0.44
CA LYS A 204 -27.72 5.21 0.37
C LYS A 204 -27.23 3.80 0.69
N THR A 205 -27.26 3.42 1.95
CA THR A 205 -26.85 2.08 2.41
C THR A 205 -28.04 1.13 2.56
N TYR A 206 -27.79 -0.15 2.40
CA TYR A 206 -28.76 -1.25 2.53
C TYR A 206 -28.14 -2.41 3.35
N GLY A 207 -28.99 -3.14 4.09
CA GLY A 207 -28.58 -4.24 4.94
C GLY A 207 -27.98 -3.82 6.29
N GLN A 208 -27.23 -4.73 6.91
CA GLN A 208 -26.54 -4.52 8.20
C GLN A 208 -25.03 -4.31 8.01
N HIS A 209 -24.32 -3.86 9.05
CA HIS A 209 -22.86 -3.67 9.05
C HIS A 209 -22.32 -2.70 7.98
N VAL A 210 -23.11 -1.69 7.62
CA VAL A 210 -22.80 -0.72 6.56
C VAL A 210 -21.79 0.37 6.95
N GLY A 211 -21.23 0.34 8.16
CA GLY A 211 -20.24 1.33 8.63
C GLY A 211 -18.98 1.40 7.77
N PHE A 212 -18.66 0.32 7.04
CA PHE A 212 -17.55 0.26 6.10
C PHE A 212 -17.73 1.17 4.87
N ALA A 213 -18.93 1.74 4.67
CA ALA A 213 -19.16 2.72 3.61
C ALA A 213 -18.21 3.92 3.71
N MET A 214 -17.76 4.28 4.92
CA MET A 214 -16.80 5.37 5.14
C MET A 214 -15.50 5.24 4.32
N PHE A 215 -15.07 4.01 4.00
CA PHE A 215 -13.85 3.79 3.20
C PHE A 215 -14.03 4.26 1.77
N MET A 216 -15.18 3.95 1.16
CA MET A 216 -15.51 4.43 -0.18
C MET A 216 -15.86 5.92 -0.18
N ASP A 217 -16.58 6.41 0.84
CA ASP A 217 -16.83 7.85 1.01
C ASP A 217 -15.52 8.66 0.96
N ASN A 218 -14.56 8.29 1.81
CA ASN A 218 -13.31 9.02 1.98
C ASN A 218 -12.50 9.05 0.68
N LEU A 219 -12.48 7.93 -0.06
CA LEU A 219 -11.84 7.85 -1.36
C LEU A 219 -12.53 8.74 -2.40
N LEU A 220 -13.86 8.65 -2.55
CA LEU A 220 -14.61 9.44 -3.52
C LEU A 220 -14.46 10.94 -3.24
N LEU A 221 -14.57 11.36 -1.98
CA LEU A 221 -14.33 12.74 -1.58
C LEU A 221 -12.89 13.18 -1.87
N SER A 222 -11.92 12.30 -1.64
CA SER A 222 -10.50 12.56 -1.93
C SER A 222 -10.22 12.73 -3.41
N LEU A 223 -10.82 11.91 -4.27
CA LEU A 223 -10.76 12.08 -5.73
C LEU A 223 -11.46 13.37 -6.18
N ALA A 224 -12.67 13.64 -5.67
CA ALA A 224 -13.45 14.83 -6.03
C ALA A 224 -12.74 16.15 -5.69
N ARG A 225 -11.79 16.15 -4.74
CA ARG A 225 -10.92 17.30 -4.44
C ARG A 225 -9.78 17.49 -5.46
N LYS A 226 -9.39 16.42 -6.16
CA LYS A 226 -8.19 16.36 -7.02
C LYS A 226 -8.52 16.44 -8.51
N VAL A 227 -9.62 15.83 -8.93
CA VAL A 227 -10.07 15.71 -10.31
C VAL A 227 -11.59 15.71 -10.34
N VAL A 228 -12.18 16.32 -11.37
CA VAL A 228 -13.65 16.27 -11.56
C VAL A 228 -14.04 14.83 -11.89
N LEU A 229 -14.80 14.20 -11.00
CA LEU A 229 -15.33 12.85 -11.21
C LEU A 229 -16.38 12.85 -12.33
N PRO A 230 -16.46 11.77 -13.14
CA PRO A 230 -17.56 11.60 -14.06
C PRO A 230 -18.86 11.41 -13.28
N ASP A 231 -19.96 11.88 -13.87
CA ASP A 231 -21.30 11.58 -13.37
C ASP A 231 -21.57 10.07 -13.55
N MET A 232 -21.93 9.39 -12.46
CA MET A 232 -22.15 7.94 -12.45
C MET A 232 -23.01 7.48 -11.27
N GLU A 233 -23.77 6.39 -11.47
CA GLU A 233 -24.47 5.66 -10.40
C GLU A 233 -23.96 4.22 -10.33
N PHE A 234 -23.65 3.72 -9.13
CA PHE A 234 -23.07 2.38 -8.95
C PHE A 234 -23.30 1.79 -7.56
N PHE A 235 -23.10 0.48 -7.44
CA PHE A 235 -23.22 -0.25 -6.17
C PHE A 235 -21.87 -0.80 -5.71
N VAL A 236 -21.63 -0.69 -4.41
CA VAL A 236 -20.46 -1.24 -3.71
C VAL A 236 -20.92 -2.26 -2.69
N ASN A 237 -20.37 -3.46 -2.78
CA ASN A 237 -20.43 -4.47 -1.72
C ASN A 237 -19.45 -4.10 -0.62
N LEU A 238 -19.95 -3.98 0.61
CA LEU A 238 -19.14 -3.68 1.79
C LEU A 238 -18.74 -4.93 2.57
N GLY A 239 -19.30 -6.10 2.24
CA GLY A 239 -18.96 -7.36 2.86
C GLY A 239 -17.69 -7.99 2.30
N ASP A 240 -17.21 -9.03 2.98
CA ASP A 240 -16.02 -9.77 2.56
C ASP A 240 -16.29 -10.56 1.26
N TRP A 241 -17.41 -11.27 1.18
CA TRP A 241 -17.68 -12.18 0.07
C TRP A 241 -18.13 -11.46 -1.21
N PRO A 242 -17.57 -11.81 -2.40
CA PRO A 242 -18.14 -11.37 -3.67
C PRO A 242 -19.54 -11.95 -3.88
N LEU A 243 -20.41 -11.20 -4.55
CA LEU A 243 -21.86 -11.42 -4.57
C LEU A 243 -22.40 -12.06 -5.85
N VAL A 244 -21.82 -11.73 -7.00
CA VAL A 244 -22.42 -11.99 -8.32
C VAL A 244 -21.85 -13.26 -8.90
N LYS A 245 -22.53 -14.39 -8.73
CA LYS A 245 -22.11 -15.68 -9.30
C LYS A 245 -22.10 -15.65 -10.83
N GLN A 246 -21.10 -16.31 -11.44
CA GLN A 246 -20.95 -16.42 -12.90
C GLN A 246 -22.14 -17.05 -13.61
N ASN A 247 -22.87 -17.95 -12.94
CA ASN A 247 -24.07 -18.60 -13.47
C ASN A 247 -25.38 -17.82 -13.22
N SER A 248 -25.31 -16.58 -12.71
CA SER A 248 -26.46 -15.72 -12.46
C SER A 248 -26.59 -14.62 -13.51
N LYS A 249 -27.75 -13.94 -13.58
CA LYS A 249 -27.89 -12.72 -14.41
C LYS A 249 -26.80 -11.72 -14.00
N PRO A 250 -25.91 -11.26 -14.91
CA PRO A 250 -24.87 -10.31 -14.58
C PRO A 250 -25.47 -9.01 -14.02
N ILE A 251 -24.85 -8.49 -12.96
CA ILE A 251 -25.13 -7.16 -12.41
C ILE A 251 -23.81 -6.52 -11.93
N PRO A 252 -23.51 -5.27 -12.30
CA PRO A 252 -22.21 -4.66 -12.03
C PRO A 252 -22.10 -4.16 -10.58
N ILE A 253 -21.55 -5.00 -9.70
CA ILE A 253 -21.27 -4.67 -8.30
C ILE A 253 -19.76 -4.53 -8.10
N LEU A 254 -19.32 -3.42 -7.51
CA LEU A 254 -17.94 -3.22 -7.11
C LEU A 254 -17.66 -3.91 -5.77
N SER A 255 -16.58 -4.68 -5.67
CA SER A 255 -16.21 -5.43 -4.47
C SER A 255 -14.71 -5.34 -4.17
N TRP A 256 -14.35 -5.44 -2.89
CA TRP A 256 -12.95 -5.46 -2.43
C TRP A 256 -12.19 -6.73 -2.84
N CYS A 257 -12.92 -7.81 -3.07
CA CYS A 257 -12.38 -9.11 -3.45
C CYS A 257 -13.26 -9.74 -4.51
N GLY A 258 -12.65 -10.38 -5.51
CA GLY A 258 -13.31 -11.26 -6.48
C GLY A 258 -13.02 -12.72 -6.19
N SER A 259 -13.66 -13.60 -6.96
CA SER A 259 -13.35 -15.03 -6.99
C SER A 259 -13.48 -15.62 -8.38
N ASP A 260 -12.87 -16.79 -8.61
CA ASP A 260 -12.95 -17.49 -9.90
C ASP A 260 -14.38 -17.89 -10.30
N ASP A 261 -15.35 -17.84 -9.39
CA ASP A 261 -16.78 -18.15 -9.61
C ASP A 261 -17.70 -16.93 -9.57
N THR A 262 -17.16 -15.70 -9.53
CA THR A 262 -17.93 -14.45 -9.49
C THR A 262 -17.61 -13.50 -10.65
N LEU A 263 -18.47 -12.49 -10.80
CA LEU A 263 -18.45 -11.41 -11.79
C LEU A 263 -18.32 -10.03 -11.14
N ASP A 264 -18.05 -9.97 -9.83
CA ASP A 264 -17.85 -8.72 -9.12
C ASP A 264 -16.67 -7.94 -9.74
N ILE A 265 -16.82 -6.62 -9.83
CA ILE A 265 -15.80 -5.72 -10.36
C ILE A 265 -14.83 -5.39 -9.24
N VAL A 266 -13.59 -5.85 -9.35
CA VAL A 266 -12.65 -5.78 -8.22
C VAL A 266 -11.94 -4.44 -8.20
N MET A 267 -11.88 -3.84 -7.01
CA MET A 267 -11.18 -2.59 -6.71
C MET A 267 -10.18 -2.77 -5.57
N PRO A 268 -9.22 -1.83 -5.38
CA PRO A 268 -8.31 -1.86 -4.24
C PRO A 268 -9.09 -1.96 -2.94
N THR A 269 -8.62 -2.81 -2.03
CA THR A 269 -9.31 -3.13 -0.77
C THR A 269 -9.47 -1.88 0.09
N TYR A 270 -10.45 -1.91 1.01
CA TYR A 270 -10.62 -0.81 1.96
C TYR A 270 -9.34 -0.56 2.78
N ASP A 271 -8.59 -1.62 3.10
CA ASP A 271 -7.37 -1.54 3.90
C ASP A 271 -6.23 -0.84 3.14
N LEU A 272 -5.98 -1.23 1.88
CA LEU A 272 -4.97 -0.56 1.04
C LEU A 272 -5.37 0.89 0.69
N THR A 273 -6.68 1.12 0.51
CA THR A 273 -7.23 2.46 0.25
C THR A 273 -7.09 3.36 1.48
N GLU A 274 -7.44 2.85 2.66
CA GLU A 274 -7.29 3.58 3.92
C GLU A 274 -5.82 3.87 4.22
N SER A 275 -4.92 2.89 4.06
CA SER A 275 -3.48 3.12 4.27
C SER A 275 -2.92 4.18 3.31
N THR A 276 -3.44 4.25 2.08
CA THR A 276 -3.12 5.33 1.11
C THR A 276 -3.62 6.69 1.57
N LEU A 277 -4.89 6.81 1.98
CA LEU A 277 -5.50 8.08 2.41
C LEU A 277 -4.89 8.61 3.71
N GLU A 278 -4.52 7.70 4.61
CA GLU A 278 -4.02 7.98 5.95
C GLU A 278 -2.51 7.78 6.08
N THR A 279 -1.78 7.71 4.97
CA THR A 279 -0.32 7.69 4.99
C THR A 279 0.20 8.96 5.70
N MET A 280 1.06 8.77 6.70
CA MET A 280 1.52 9.84 7.62
C MET A 280 0.37 10.56 8.36
N GLY A 281 -0.79 9.93 8.47
CA GLY A 281 -1.94 10.36 9.26
C GLY A 281 -2.12 9.43 10.46
N ARG A 282 -3.30 8.83 10.58
CA ARG A 282 -3.62 7.91 11.68
C ARG A 282 -3.14 6.47 11.48
N VAL A 283 -2.67 6.11 10.28
CA VAL A 283 -2.19 4.77 9.96
C VAL A 283 -0.66 4.76 9.93
N SER A 284 -0.06 3.83 10.68
CA SER A 284 1.39 3.61 10.70
C SER A 284 1.86 2.58 9.67
N LEU A 285 1.01 1.61 9.34
CA LEU A 285 1.28 0.56 8.35
C LEU A 285 0.82 1.03 6.96
N ASP A 286 1.76 1.37 6.11
CA ASP A 286 1.50 1.80 4.74
C ASP A 286 2.58 1.23 3.80
N MET A 287 2.31 1.30 2.50
CA MET A 287 3.20 0.71 1.49
C MET A 287 4.61 1.29 1.49
N LEU A 288 4.82 2.52 1.98
CA LEU A 288 6.15 3.14 2.09
C LEU A 288 6.82 2.74 3.41
N SER A 289 6.09 2.75 4.54
CA SER A 289 6.66 2.44 5.86
C SER A 289 7.15 1.00 5.98
N VAL A 290 6.47 0.04 5.34
CA VAL A 290 6.92 -1.36 5.31
C VAL A 290 8.32 -1.48 4.73
N GLN A 291 8.65 -0.70 3.70
CA GLN A 291 9.91 -0.85 2.95
C GLN A 291 11.15 -0.40 3.71
N SER A 292 10.99 0.32 4.83
CA SER A 292 12.08 0.71 5.73
C SER A 292 12.04 0.00 7.08
N ASN A 293 10.95 -0.72 7.37
CA ASN A 293 10.77 -1.42 8.63
C ASN A 293 10.80 -2.93 8.38
N THR A 294 11.85 -3.38 7.71
CA THR A 294 12.00 -4.77 7.28
C THR A 294 12.88 -5.61 8.22
N GLY A 295 13.22 -5.10 9.40
CA GLY A 295 14.01 -5.82 10.38
C GLY A 295 15.49 -5.99 9.96
N PRO A 296 16.17 -7.06 10.39
CA PRO A 296 17.60 -7.23 10.14
C PRO A 296 17.88 -7.57 8.66
N LYS A 297 19.16 -7.45 8.24
CA LYS A 297 19.60 -7.88 6.91
C LYS A 297 19.21 -9.33 6.65
N TRP A 298 19.02 -9.68 5.37
CA TRP A 298 18.55 -11.00 4.96
C TRP A 298 19.27 -12.16 5.65
N ASP A 299 20.59 -12.14 5.73
CA ASP A 299 21.39 -13.22 6.33
C ASP A 299 21.18 -13.38 7.84
N ASP A 300 20.76 -12.31 8.51
CA ASP A 300 20.48 -12.26 9.95
C ASP A 300 19.00 -12.54 10.29
N LYS A 301 18.14 -12.70 9.28
CA LYS A 301 16.73 -13.07 9.50
C LYS A 301 16.60 -14.52 9.97
N ILE A 302 15.55 -14.78 10.75
CA ILE A 302 15.20 -16.11 11.24
C ILE A 302 14.79 -16.99 10.05
N SER A 303 15.54 -18.09 9.84
CA SER A 303 15.30 -19.07 8.78
C SER A 303 14.15 -20.05 9.09
N LYS A 304 12.98 -19.51 9.46
CA LYS A 304 11.72 -20.23 9.66
C LYS A 304 10.58 -19.54 8.94
N ALA A 305 9.52 -20.28 8.63
CA ALA A 305 8.30 -19.71 8.08
C ALA A 305 7.39 -19.15 9.18
N LEU A 306 7.05 -17.87 9.06
CA LEU A 306 6.20 -17.16 10.00
C LEU A 306 4.75 -17.12 9.53
N TRP A 307 3.84 -17.26 10.49
CA TRP A 307 2.45 -16.82 10.35
C TRP A 307 1.84 -16.40 11.70
N ARG A 308 1.09 -15.29 11.71
CA ARG A 308 0.22 -14.90 12.83
C ARG A 308 -1.14 -14.45 12.28
N GLY A 309 -2.23 -14.91 12.88
CA GLY A 309 -3.57 -14.52 12.46
C GLY A 309 -4.68 -15.17 13.24
N ARG A 310 -5.92 -14.87 12.85
CA ARG A 310 -7.13 -15.46 13.45
C ARG A 310 -7.57 -16.71 12.71
N ASP A 311 -8.44 -17.48 13.32
CA ASP A 311 -9.01 -18.75 12.87
C ASP A 311 -10.03 -18.62 11.74
N SER A 312 -9.97 -17.63 10.85
CA SER A 312 -11.03 -17.38 9.85
C SER A 312 -11.15 -18.44 8.73
N ARG A 313 -10.34 -19.50 8.76
CA ARG A 313 -10.32 -20.63 7.81
C ARG A 313 -9.76 -21.89 8.47
N GLU A 314 -10.20 -23.04 7.98
CA GLU A 314 -9.67 -24.33 8.38
C GLU A 314 -8.20 -24.51 7.98
N GLU A 315 -7.79 -24.00 6.82
CA GLU A 315 -6.40 -24.08 6.37
C GLU A 315 -5.43 -23.35 7.33
N ARG A 316 -5.89 -22.30 8.03
CA ARG A 316 -5.10 -21.63 9.07
C ARG A 316 -4.94 -22.50 10.33
N LEU A 317 -5.98 -23.23 10.71
CA LEU A 317 -5.93 -24.21 11.81
C LEU A 317 -4.96 -25.35 11.47
N ASN A 318 -5.00 -25.83 10.22
CA ASN A 318 -4.11 -26.87 9.73
C ASN A 318 -2.65 -26.43 9.72
N LEU A 319 -2.37 -25.17 9.34
CA LEU A 319 -1.03 -24.60 9.43
C LEU A 319 -0.50 -24.60 10.87
N VAL A 320 -1.31 -24.18 11.86
CA VAL A 320 -0.86 -24.15 13.26
C VAL A 320 -0.62 -25.56 13.81
N MET A 321 -1.47 -26.53 13.46
CA MET A 321 -1.20 -27.94 13.79
C MET A 321 0.09 -28.46 13.15
N LEU A 322 0.36 -28.10 11.90
CA LEU A 322 1.61 -28.43 11.21
C LEU A 322 2.82 -27.80 11.92
N ALA A 323 2.72 -26.53 12.30
CA ALA A 323 3.78 -25.82 12.99
C ALA A 323 4.10 -26.41 14.37
N ARG A 324 3.09 -26.84 15.13
CA ARG A 324 3.27 -27.57 16.39
C ARG A 324 4.03 -28.88 16.22
N LYS A 325 3.81 -29.59 15.12
CA LYS A 325 4.53 -30.84 14.80
C LYS A 325 5.96 -30.57 14.31
N LYS A 326 6.24 -29.38 13.75
CA LYS A 326 7.51 -29.03 13.11
C LYS A 326 8.00 -27.62 13.49
N PRO A 327 8.20 -27.32 14.80
CA PRO A 327 8.55 -25.97 15.27
C PRO A 327 9.95 -25.50 14.83
N GLN A 328 10.78 -26.41 14.32
CA GLN A 328 12.07 -26.10 13.70
C GLN A 328 11.92 -25.45 12.32
N LEU A 329 10.81 -25.69 11.61
CA LEU A 329 10.54 -25.12 10.28
C LEU A 329 9.58 -23.93 10.35
N TYR A 330 8.60 -23.99 11.26
CA TYR A 330 7.51 -23.04 11.30
C TYR A 330 7.43 -22.34 12.65
N ASP A 331 7.11 -21.06 12.57
CA ASP A 331 6.62 -20.25 13.66
C ASP A 331 5.22 -19.75 13.29
N ALA A 332 4.20 -20.58 13.53
CA ALA A 332 2.81 -20.23 13.22
C ALA A 332 1.89 -20.41 14.44
N ALA A 333 1.11 -19.38 14.74
CA ALA A 333 0.18 -19.40 15.87
C ALA A 333 -1.08 -18.56 15.61
N LEU A 334 -2.18 -18.96 16.26
CA LEU A 334 -3.45 -18.24 16.23
C LEU A 334 -3.47 -17.17 17.30
N THR A 335 -3.87 -15.96 16.95
CA THR A 335 -3.96 -14.85 17.91
C THR A 335 -5.31 -14.81 18.63
N ASN A 336 -6.38 -15.25 17.95
CA ASN A 336 -7.71 -15.35 18.55
C ASN A 336 -8.61 -16.33 17.79
N PHE A 337 -9.72 -16.72 18.43
CA PHE A 337 -10.73 -17.63 17.90
C PHE A 337 -12.11 -16.93 17.87
N PHE A 338 -12.72 -16.89 16.70
CA PHE A 338 -14.06 -16.34 16.45
C PHE A 338 -14.94 -17.30 15.64
N PHE A 339 -14.35 -18.09 14.76
CA PHE A 339 -15.07 -18.90 13.77
C PHE A 339 -15.10 -20.39 14.12
N PHE A 340 -14.14 -20.85 14.91
CA PHE A 340 -14.00 -22.23 15.34
C PHE A 340 -13.89 -22.32 16.86
N LYS A 341 -14.24 -23.49 17.40
CA LYS A 341 -14.09 -23.77 18.82
C LYS A 341 -12.60 -23.79 19.19
N TYR A 342 -12.24 -23.01 20.21
CA TYR A 342 -10.90 -23.06 20.78
C TYR A 342 -10.62 -24.42 21.42
N ASP A 343 -9.49 -25.02 21.06
CA ASP A 343 -8.95 -26.24 21.64
C ASP A 343 -7.43 -26.10 21.75
N GLU A 344 -6.97 -25.78 22.95
CA GLU A 344 -5.55 -25.57 23.24
C GLU A 344 -4.70 -26.83 23.03
N SER A 345 -5.27 -28.02 23.27
CA SER A 345 -4.55 -29.28 23.09
C SER A 345 -4.15 -29.46 21.61
N LYS A 346 -5.07 -29.08 20.72
CA LYS A 346 -4.90 -29.17 19.26
C LYS A 346 -4.08 -28.02 18.69
N TYR A 347 -4.43 -26.77 19.04
CA TYR A 347 -3.88 -25.57 18.40
C TYR A 347 -2.80 -24.85 19.21
N GLY A 348 -2.56 -25.25 20.46
CA GLY A 348 -1.68 -24.54 21.38
C GLY A 348 -2.30 -23.27 21.96
N PRO A 349 -1.56 -22.58 22.85
CA PRO A 349 -2.01 -21.34 23.44
C PRO A 349 -2.19 -20.26 22.36
N LYS A 350 -3.11 -19.33 22.60
CA LYS A 350 -3.24 -18.12 21.76
C LYS A 350 -1.94 -17.31 21.85
N ALA A 351 -1.45 -16.86 20.70
CA ALA A 351 -0.31 -15.95 20.65
C ALA A 351 -0.76 -14.50 20.76
N GLU A 352 0.10 -13.64 21.32
CA GLU A 352 -0.14 -12.20 21.30
C GLU A 352 -0.09 -11.64 19.87
N HIS A 353 -0.70 -10.46 19.70
CA HIS A 353 -0.58 -9.72 18.46
C HIS A 353 0.88 -9.31 18.24
N MET A 354 1.42 -9.65 17.06
CA MET A 354 2.75 -9.25 16.62
C MET A 354 2.63 -8.02 15.73
N SER A 355 3.52 -7.04 15.92
CA SER A 355 3.63 -5.90 15.00
C SER A 355 3.87 -6.41 13.58
N PHE A 356 3.23 -5.81 12.58
CA PHE A 356 3.43 -6.24 11.20
C PHE A 356 4.89 -6.07 10.75
N PHE A 357 5.58 -5.04 11.24
CA PHE A 357 7.01 -4.83 10.96
C PHE A 357 7.90 -5.93 11.54
N ASP A 358 7.50 -6.55 12.66
CA ASP A 358 8.25 -7.66 13.23
C ASP A 358 8.21 -8.91 12.36
N PHE A 359 7.24 -9.03 11.45
CA PHE A 359 7.17 -10.19 10.55
C PHE A 359 8.46 -10.33 9.76
N PHE A 360 9.05 -9.21 9.33
CA PHE A 360 10.25 -9.19 8.50
C PHE A 360 11.55 -9.57 9.24
N LYS A 361 11.47 -9.91 10.53
CA LYS A 361 12.55 -10.64 11.23
C LYS A 361 12.67 -12.09 10.75
N TRP A 362 11.68 -12.63 10.03
CA TRP A 362 11.70 -13.97 9.44
C TRP A 362 11.88 -13.92 7.92
N LYS A 363 12.66 -14.85 7.37
CA LYS A 363 12.90 -14.96 5.91
C LYS A 363 11.65 -15.33 5.12
N TYR A 364 10.76 -16.13 5.69
CA TYR A 364 9.65 -16.74 4.94
C TYR A 364 8.31 -16.38 5.56
N GLN A 365 7.41 -15.78 4.78
CA GLN A 365 6.08 -15.34 5.21
C GLN A 365 5.01 -16.20 4.56
N ILE A 366 4.21 -16.90 5.36
CA ILE A 366 3.09 -17.66 4.82
C ILE A 366 1.88 -16.73 4.65
N ASN A 367 1.28 -16.72 3.47
CA ASN A 367 0.04 -16.01 3.20
C ASN A 367 -1.09 -17.02 2.86
N ILE A 368 -1.98 -17.23 3.82
CA ILE A 368 -3.18 -18.06 3.73
C ILE A 368 -4.40 -17.16 3.82
N ASP A 369 -5.37 -17.41 2.94
CA ASP A 369 -6.60 -16.65 2.87
C ASP A 369 -7.36 -16.66 4.20
N GLY A 370 -8.08 -15.57 4.45
CA GLY A 370 -9.00 -15.48 5.58
C GLY A 370 -10.37 -15.95 5.13
N THR A 371 -11.41 -15.23 5.52
CA THR A 371 -12.71 -15.28 4.83
C THR A 371 -12.43 -15.25 3.32
N VAL A 372 -12.00 -14.11 2.78
CA VAL A 372 -11.52 -13.99 1.39
C VAL A 372 -9.99 -13.90 1.30
N ALA A 373 -9.48 -13.40 0.17
CA ALA A 373 -8.10 -13.01 0.00
C ALA A 373 -7.56 -12.26 1.23
N ALA A 374 -6.33 -12.55 1.62
CA ALA A 374 -5.74 -11.97 2.80
C ALA A 374 -5.14 -10.59 2.49
N TYR A 375 -5.82 -9.51 2.93
CA TYR A 375 -5.44 -8.11 2.65
C TYR A 375 -4.07 -7.68 3.21
N ARG A 376 -3.39 -8.55 3.95
CA ARG A 376 -1.98 -8.35 4.33
C ARG A 376 -1.00 -8.57 3.18
N PHE A 377 -1.42 -9.25 2.11
CA PHE A 377 -0.55 -9.66 1.01
C PHE A 377 0.22 -8.51 0.35
N PRO A 378 -0.39 -7.36 0.00
CA PRO A 378 0.37 -6.25 -0.59
C PRO A 378 1.52 -5.78 0.32
N TYR A 379 1.30 -5.72 1.63
CA TYR A 379 2.33 -5.34 2.59
C TYR A 379 3.39 -6.42 2.78
N LEU A 380 3.03 -7.70 2.74
CA LEU A 380 4.03 -8.79 2.76
C LEU A 380 4.96 -8.71 1.55
N LEU A 381 4.42 -8.41 0.36
CA LEU A 381 5.19 -8.24 -0.87
C LEU A 381 6.08 -6.99 -0.85
N ALA A 382 5.66 -5.93 -0.15
CA ALA A 382 6.42 -4.68 -0.03
C ALA A 382 7.65 -4.81 0.88
N GLY A 383 7.66 -5.75 1.82
CA GLY A 383 8.81 -6.02 2.68
C GLY A 383 9.83 -6.96 2.05
N ASP A 384 10.94 -7.20 2.72
CA ASP A 384 12.13 -7.88 2.16
C ASP A 384 12.19 -9.38 2.46
N ALA A 385 11.04 -9.98 2.79
CA ALA A 385 10.91 -11.40 3.11
C ALA A 385 10.21 -12.14 1.96
N LEU A 386 10.57 -13.41 1.77
CA LEU A 386 9.96 -14.25 0.75
C LEU A 386 8.53 -14.64 1.15
N VAL A 387 7.55 -14.33 0.31
CA VAL A 387 6.16 -14.75 0.53
C VAL A 387 5.89 -16.12 -0.10
N LEU A 388 5.36 -17.05 0.69
CA LEU A 388 4.71 -18.26 0.23
C LEU A 388 3.20 -17.99 0.19
N LYS A 389 2.55 -18.10 -0.98
CA LYS A 389 1.12 -17.80 -1.15
C LYS A 389 0.33 -19.06 -1.45
N GLN A 390 -0.74 -19.26 -0.68
CA GLN A 390 -1.70 -20.32 -0.92
C GLN A 390 -2.43 -20.10 -2.25
N GLN A 391 -2.55 -21.16 -3.06
CA GLN A 391 -3.48 -21.19 -4.19
C GLN A 391 -4.91 -21.00 -3.67
N SER A 392 -5.59 -19.99 -4.20
CA SER A 392 -6.93 -19.61 -3.76
C SER A 392 -7.77 -19.18 -4.95
N PRO A 393 -9.09 -19.47 -4.93
CA PRO A 393 -10.01 -18.89 -5.91
C PRO A 393 -10.23 -17.39 -5.68
N TYR A 394 -9.89 -16.84 -4.51
CA TYR A 394 -10.09 -15.42 -4.18
C TYR A 394 -8.91 -14.58 -4.62
N TYR A 395 -9.20 -13.37 -5.12
CA TYR A 395 -8.19 -12.44 -5.60
C TYR A 395 -8.53 -10.98 -5.31
N GLU A 396 -7.49 -10.20 -5.05
CA GLU A 396 -7.56 -8.73 -5.05
C GLU A 396 -7.19 -8.20 -6.44
N HIS A 397 -7.41 -6.91 -6.66
CA HIS A 397 -7.26 -6.21 -7.94
C HIS A 397 -5.91 -6.39 -8.68
N PHE A 398 -4.83 -6.73 -7.97
CA PHE A 398 -3.48 -6.85 -8.53
C PHE A 398 -2.98 -8.29 -8.67
N TYR A 399 -3.75 -9.29 -8.18
CA TYR A 399 -3.23 -10.66 -8.07
C TYR A 399 -2.94 -11.28 -9.44
N LYS A 400 -3.67 -10.89 -10.49
CA LYS A 400 -3.50 -11.45 -11.84
C LYS A 400 -2.23 -10.98 -12.54
N ASP A 401 -1.62 -9.89 -12.08
CA ASP A 401 -0.34 -9.40 -12.59
C ASP A 401 0.85 -10.14 -11.94
N LEU A 402 0.64 -10.76 -10.78
CA LEU A 402 1.68 -11.49 -10.07
C LEU A 402 1.93 -12.87 -10.70
N GLN A 403 3.21 -13.17 -10.84
CA GLN A 403 3.71 -14.46 -11.33
C GLN A 403 4.31 -15.29 -10.18
N GLY A 404 3.80 -16.50 -9.99
CA GLY A 404 4.39 -17.48 -9.07
C GLY A 404 5.80 -17.88 -9.51
N TRP A 405 6.68 -18.13 -8.54
CA TRP A 405 8.13 -18.33 -8.69
C TRP A 405 8.92 -17.12 -9.17
N HIS A 406 8.27 -15.98 -9.44
CA HIS A 406 8.94 -14.71 -9.70
C HIS A 406 8.70 -13.70 -8.57
N HIS A 407 7.45 -13.53 -8.11
CA HIS A 407 7.10 -12.59 -7.03
C HIS A 407 6.78 -13.28 -5.70
N TYR A 408 6.44 -14.57 -5.71
CA TYR A 408 6.10 -15.35 -4.52
C TYR A 408 6.24 -16.85 -4.84
N ILE A 409 6.28 -17.72 -3.83
CA ILE A 409 6.22 -19.18 -4.06
C ILE A 409 4.79 -19.69 -3.85
N PRO A 410 4.11 -20.22 -4.89
CA PRO A 410 2.79 -20.81 -4.74
C PRO A 410 2.86 -22.16 -4.01
N PHE A 411 1.89 -22.44 -3.15
CA PHE A 411 1.65 -23.77 -2.58
C PHE A 411 0.16 -24.14 -2.66
N LYS A 412 -0.15 -25.44 -2.66
CA LYS A 412 -1.49 -25.98 -2.79
C LYS A 412 -2.40 -25.54 -1.65
N ARG A 413 -3.69 -25.39 -1.96
CA ARG A 413 -4.69 -24.92 -1.02
C ARG A 413 -4.73 -25.75 0.27
N ASP A 414 -4.58 -27.06 0.17
CA ASP A 414 -4.62 -28.01 1.30
C ASP A 414 -3.31 -28.10 2.11
N LEU A 415 -2.30 -27.26 1.80
CA LEU A 415 -0.97 -27.24 2.43
C LEU A 415 -0.10 -28.47 2.14
N SER A 416 -0.55 -29.39 1.28
CA SER A 416 0.11 -30.70 1.08
C SER A 416 1.55 -30.59 0.56
N ASP A 417 1.90 -29.53 -0.15
CA ASP A 417 3.24 -29.25 -0.66
C ASP A 417 3.95 -28.07 0.04
N LEU A 418 3.34 -27.45 1.07
CA LEU A 418 3.92 -26.28 1.75
C LEU A 418 5.33 -26.55 2.29
N GLU A 419 5.55 -27.72 2.89
CA GLU A 419 6.87 -28.09 3.42
C GLU A 419 7.91 -28.30 2.33
N GLU A 420 7.51 -28.87 1.19
CA GLU A 420 8.40 -29.00 0.02
C GLU A 420 8.81 -27.62 -0.48
N LYS A 421 7.86 -26.69 -0.61
CA LYS A 421 8.13 -25.31 -1.05
C LYS A 421 9.02 -24.55 -0.08
N LEU A 422 8.80 -24.70 1.22
CA LEU A 422 9.64 -24.09 2.24
C LEU A 422 11.07 -24.65 2.22
N LYS A 423 11.23 -25.97 2.13
CA LYS A 423 12.56 -26.60 2.04
C LYS A 423 13.29 -26.20 0.78
N TRP A 424 12.59 -26.04 -0.35
CA TRP A 424 13.18 -25.50 -1.56
C TRP A 424 13.72 -24.09 -1.34
N ALA A 425 12.95 -23.21 -0.69
CA ALA A 425 13.38 -21.84 -0.41
C ALA A 425 14.62 -21.81 0.49
N MET A 426 14.63 -22.63 1.54
CA MET A 426 15.78 -22.78 2.45
C MET A 426 17.03 -23.32 1.74
N ALA A 427 16.87 -24.22 0.76
CA ALA A 427 17.97 -24.77 -0.01
C ALA A 427 18.44 -23.86 -1.16
N ASN A 428 17.68 -22.81 -1.49
CA ASN A 428 17.94 -21.88 -2.59
C ASN A 428 17.88 -20.43 -2.09
N ASP A 429 18.62 -20.12 -1.01
CA ASP A 429 18.50 -18.87 -0.25
C ASP A 429 18.65 -17.61 -1.12
N GLU A 430 19.63 -17.58 -2.03
CA GLU A 430 19.82 -16.47 -2.97
C GLU A 430 18.63 -16.27 -3.90
N LYS A 431 18.05 -17.36 -4.43
CA LYS A 431 16.86 -17.29 -5.30
C LYS A 431 15.63 -16.87 -4.50
N ALA A 432 15.51 -17.33 -3.25
CA ALA A 432 14.46 -16.88 -2.36
C ALA A 432 14.53 -15.36 -2.12
N GLN A 433 15.74 -14.83 -1.89
CA GLN A 433 15.95 -13.38 -1.77
C GLN A 433 15.62 -12.64 -3.08
N GLN A 434 15.99 -13.18 -4.24
CA GLN A 434 15.67 -12.58 -5.54
C GLN A 434 14.15 -12.50 -5.77
N ILE A 435 13.40 -13.54 -5.41
CA ILE A 435 11.94 -13.54 -5.50
C ILE A 435 11.34 -12.47 -4.57
N ALA A 436 11.85 -12.34 -3.35
CA ALA A 436 11.43 -11.28 -2.43
C ALA A 436 11.70 -9.87 -3.00
N LYS A 437 12.89 -9.65 -3.58
CA LYS A 437 13.24 -8.36 -4.22
C LYS A 437 12.33 -8.04 -5.42
N ALA A 438 12.02 -9.03 -6.25
CA ALA A 438 11.08 -8.86 -7.37
C ALA A 438 9.66 -8.51 -6.88
N ALA A 439 9.22 -9.10 -5.78
CA ALA A 439 7.97 -8.74 -5.12
C ALA A 439 7.96 -7.25 -4.70
N GLN A 440 9.02 -6.80 -4.03
CA GLN A 440 9.15 -5.41 -3.59
C GLN A 440 9.11 -4.44 -4.77
N GLU A 441 9.85 -4.75 -5.84
CA GLU A 441 9.88 -3.94 -7.05
C GLU A 441 8.48 -3.85 -7.69
N TYR A 442 7.76 -4.97 -7.78
CA TYR A 442 6.37 -4.97 -8.25
C TYR A 442 5.51 -4.01 -7.41
N THR A 443 5.58 -4.08 -6.09
CA THR A 443 4.77 -3.19 -5.23
C THR A 443 5.10 -1.72 -5.44
N ARG A 444 6.37 -1.39 -5.63
CA ARG A 444 6.85 -0.02 -5.89
C ARG A 444 6.30 0.55 -7.19
N ASN A 445 6.17 -0.30 -8.19
CA ASN A 445 5.76 0.09 -9.53
C ASN A 445 4.25 0.00 -9.77
N ASN A 446 3.48 -0.59 -8.85
CA ASN A 446 2.07 -0.90 -9.10
C ASN A 446 1.12 -0.69 -7.92
N LEU A 447 1.60 -0.53 -6.68
CA LEU A 447 0.75 -0.53 -5.47
C LEU A 447 0.96 0.68 -4.54
N LEU A 448 1.78 1.66 -4.95
CA LEU A 448 1.91 2.92 -4.21
C LEU A 448 0.68 3.83 -4.41
N SER A 449 0.60 4.91 -3.63
CA SER A 449 -0.59 5.76 -3.53
C SER A 449 -1.14 6.24 -4.88
N GLU A 450 -0.29 6.66 -5.81
CA GLU A 450 -0.72 7.09 -7.14
C GLU A 450 -1.37 5.96 -7.94
N HIS A 451 -0.92 4.72 -7.78
CA HIS A 451 -1.48 3.56 -8.47
C HIS A 451 -2.87 3.23 -7.91
N VAL A 452 -3.06 3.33 -6.59
CA VAL A 452 -4.38 3.15 -5.95
C VAL A 452 -5.37 4.21 -6.42
N PHE A 453 -4.95 5.48 -6.52
CA PHE A 453 -5.79 6.55 -7.08
C PHE A 453 -6.08 6.33 -8.56
N CYS A 454 -5.08 5.98 -9.37
CA CYS A 454 -5.25 5.72 -10.79
C CYS A 454 -6.18 4.53 -11.05
N TYR A 455 -6.10 3.45 -10.26
CA TYR A 455 -7.00 2.31 -10.41
C TYR A 455 -8.45 2.72 -10.22
N HIS A 456 -8.76 3.41 -9.11
CA HIS A 456 -10.12 3.88 -8.84
C HIS A 456 -10.61 4.86 -9.91
N TRP A 457 -9.76 5.82 -10.30
CA TRP A 457 -10.10 6.78 -11.34
C TRP A 457 -10.44 6.09 -12.67
N ILE A 458 -9.58 5.18 -13.14
CA ILE A 458 -9.80 4.45 -14.39
C ILE A 458 -11.05 3.58 -14.29
N LEU A 459 -11.26 2.91 -13.15
CA LEU A 459 -12.46 2.12 -12.90
C LEU A 459 -13.71 2.97 -13.05
N PHE A 460 -13.77 4.11 -12.36
CA PHE A 460 -14.91 5.02 -12.41
C PHE A 460 -15.14 5.62 -13.79
N LYS A 461 -14.07 6.06 -14.47
CA LYS A 461 -14.13 6.57 -15.85
C LYS A 461 -14.69 5.53 -16.80
N GLU A 462 -14.22 4.28 -16.73
CA GLU A 462 -14.67 3.20 -17.60
C GLU A 462 -16.07 2.71 -17.24
N TYR A 463 -16.43 2.68 -15.96
CA TYR A 463 -17.76 2.33 -15.50
C TYR A 463 -18.80 3.36 -15.97
N ALA A 464 -18.53 4.66 -15.82
CA ALA A 464 -19.43 5.74 -16.20
C ALA A 464 -19.78 5.70 -17.70
N LYS A 465 -18.81 5.41 -18.57
CA LYS A 465 -19.01 5.27 -20.03
C LYS A 465 -20.02 4.19 -20.44
N ARG A 466 -20.33 3.25 -19.53
CA ARG A 466 -21.22 2.13 -19.81
C ARG A 466 -22.66 2.40 -19.36
N GLN A 467 -22.98 3.56 -18.81
CA GLN A 467 -24.34 3.91 -18.37
C GLN A 467 -25.12 4.56 -19.51
N ASP A 468 -26.34 4.07 -19.82
CA ASP A 468 -27.17 4.60 -20.90
C ASP A 468 -28.12 5.73 -20.49
N THR A 469 -28.30 5.94 -19.19
CA THR A 469 -29.10 7.02 -18.64
C THR A 469 -28.27 7.87 -17.69
N GLN A 470 -28.64 9.14 -17.55
CA GLN A 470 -28.00 10.03 -16.59
C GLN A 470 -28.24 9.54 -15.15
N PRO A 471 -27.21 9.58 -14.28
CA PRO A 471 -27.36 9.24 -12.87
C PRO A 471 -28.29 10.23 -12.17
N VAL A 472 -29.01 9.74 -11.15
CA VAL A 472 -29.94 10.56 -10.38
C VAL A 472 -29.71 10.39 -8.89
N THR A 473 -30.13 11.37 -8.10
CA THR A 473 -30.27 11.21 -6.66
C THR A 473 -31.56 10.45 -6.36
N HIS A 474 -31.47 9.31 -5.67
CA HIS A 474 -32.63 8.51 -5.29
C HIS A 474 -33.22 8.95 -3.93
N PRO A 475 -34.52 8.72 -3.66
CA PRO A 475 -35.11 9.02 -2.36
C PRO A 475 -34.36 8.36 -1.19
N GLY A 476 -33.98 9.18 -0.21
CA GLY A 476 -33.22 8.76 0.96
C GLY A 476 -31.71 8.65 0.74
N MET A 477 -31.18 9.10 -0.40
CA MET A 477 -29.74 9.33 -0.52
C MET A 477 -29.34 10.56 0.28
N GLU A 478 -28.26 10.45 1.04
CA GLU A 478 -27.63 11.54 1.76
C GLU A 478 -26.50 12.15 0.92
N LEU A 479 -26.30 13.47 1.04
CA LEU A 479 -25.12 14.13 0.50
C LEU A 479 -23.94 13.89 1.45
N ILE A 480 -22.89 13.25 0.95
CA ILE A 480 -21.64 13.06 1.69
C ILE A 480 -20.83 14.35 1.58
N LYS A 481 -20.69 15.04 2.71
CA LYS A 481 -20.01 16.34 2.77
C LYS A 481 -18.49 16.16 2.71
N GLN A 482 -17.82 17.06 2.00
CA GLN A 482 -16.38 17.24 2.14
C GLN A 482 -16.04 17.55 3.60
N PRO A 483 -14.89 17.08 4.13
CA PRO A 483 -14.45 17.44 5.47
C PRO A 483 -14.29 18.97 5.58
N ASP A 484 -14.63 19.52 6.75
CA ASP A 484 -14.38 20.93 7.05
C ASP A 484 -12.86 21.13 7.22
N ASP A 485 -12.34 22.16 6.56
CA ASP A 485 -10.93 22.53 6.58
C ASP A 485 -10.77 24.05 6.66
N SER A 486 -11.68 24.70 7.41
CA SER A 486 -11.70 26.14 7.64
C SER A 486 -10.39 26.70 8.23
N ASP A 487 -9.57 25.85 8.87
CA ASP A 487 -8.29 26.21 9.46
C ASP A 487 -7.09 26.13 8.49
N SER A 488 -7.25 25.57 7.28
CA SER A 488 -6.14 25.40 6.32
C SER A 488 -6.34 26.22 5.05
N LYS A 489 -5.29 26.95 4.64
CA LYS A 489 -5.34 27.77 3.43
C LYS A 489 -5.41 26.90 2.18
N CYS A 490 -6.52 27.00 1.45
CA CYS A 490 -6.71 26.42 0.12
C CYS A 490 -7.17 27.49 -0.87
N ARG A 491 -6.27 27.94 -1.75
CA ARG A 491 -6.59 28.86 -2.86
C ARG A 491 -6.21 28.19 -4.18
N CYS A 492 -7.18 27.88 -5.01
CA CYS A 492 -6.93 27.29 -6.32
C CYS A 492 -6.23 28.31 -7.22
N LEU A 493 -5.00 27.99 -7.62
CA LEU A 493 -4.24 28.75 -8.63
C LEU A 493 -4.43 28.18 -10.04
N LYS A 494 -5.01 26.98 -10.14
CA LYS A 494 -5.50 26.43 -11.39
C LYS A 494 -6.61 27.33 -11.91
N LYS A 495 -6.50 27.83 -13.14
CA LYS A 495 -7.60 28.52 -13.80
C LYS A 495 -8.72 27.50 -14.02
N VAL A 496 -9.79 27.60 -13.24
CA VAL A 496 -11.07 26.99 -13.63
C VAL A 496 -11.46 27.71 -14.92
N ARG A 497 -11.48 27.01 -16.05
CA ARG A 497 -12.20 27.52 -17.21
C ARG A 497 -13.67 27.43 -16.83
N ASP A 498 -14.29 28.57 -16.56
CA ASP A 498 -15.74 28.67 -16.54
C ASP A 498 -16.21 28.26 -17.95
N GLU A 499 -16.83 27.08 -18.06
CA GLU A 499 -17.58 26.71 -19.24
C GLU A 499 -18.88 27.53 -19.21
N LEU A 500 -18.91 28.58 -20.03
CA LEU A 500 -20.10 29.36 -20.37
C LEU A 500 -21.01 28.58 -21.32
#